data_AF-A0A376TZK7-F1
#
_entry.id   AF-A0A376TZK7-F1
#
_cell.length_a   1.000
_cell.length_b   1.000
_cell.length_c   1.000
_cell.angle_alpha   90.00
_cell.angle_beta   90.00
_cell.angle_gamma   90.00
#
_symmetry.space_group_name_H-M   'P 1'
#
loop_
_entity.id
_entity.type
_entity.pdbx_description
1 polymer ?
#
loop_
_entity_poly.entity_id
_entity_poly.type
_entity_poly.pdbx_seq_one_letter_code
_entity_poly.pdbx_strand_id
1 'polypeptide(L)'
;MTNLNYQQTHFVMSAPDIRHLPSDTGIEVAFAGRSNAGKSSALNTLTNQKSLARTSKTPGRTQLINLFEVVTASVWLTCLGTVMRKSRKR
;
A
#
# COMPACT_ATOMS: atom_id res chain seq x y z
N MET A 1 -12.05 10.54 20.89
CA MET A 1 -10.85 10.14 20.14
C MET A 1 -11.03 8.70 19.72
N THR A 2 -11.16 8.42 18.42
CA THR A 2 -11.24 7.05 17.90
C THR A 2 -9.88 6.38 18.06
N ASN A 3 -9.84 5.26 18.76
CA ASN A 3 -8.60 4.50 18.92
C ASN A 3 -8.28 3.78 17.59
N LEU A 4 -7.14 4.12 16.98
CA LEU A 4 -6.73 3.56 15.69
C LEU A 4 -6.09 2.19 15.89
N ASN A 5 -6.78 1.13 15.49
CA ASN A 5 -6.25 -0.23 15.55
C ASN A 5 -5.73 -0.71 14.18
N TYR A 6 -4.46 -0.46 13.91
CA TYR A 6 -3.80 -0.92 12.68
C TYR A 6 -3.69 -2.45 12.55
N GLN A 7 -3.91 -3.21 13.62
CA GLN A 7 -3.91 -4.67 13.55
C GLN A 7 -5.15 -5.23 12.86
N GLN A 8 -6.23 -4.45 12.79
CA GLN A 8 -7.45 -4.76 12.04
C GLN A 8 -7.36 -4.19 10.62
N THR A 9 -6.25 -4.46 9.94
CA THR A 9 -6.07 -4.12 8.53
C THR A 9 -6.35 -5.34 7.66
N HIS A 10 -7.00 -5.14 6.51
CA HIS A 10 -7.21 -6.20 5.54
C HIS A 10 -6.94 -5.70 4.11
N PHE A 11 -6.64 -6.64 3.21
CA PHE A 11 -6.48 -6.36 1.79
C PHE A 11 -7.83 -6.11 1.14
N VAL A 12 -7.92 -5.05 0.34
CA VAL A 12 -9.15 -4.63 -0.33
C VAL A 12 -9.07 -4.99 -1.81
N MET A 13 -8.10 -4.41 -2.53
CA MET A 13 -7.92 -4.64 -3.95
C MET A 13 -6.54 -4.27 -4.46
N SER A 14 -6.25 -4.71 -5.68
CA SER A 14 -5.09 -4.31 -6.48
C SER A 14 -5.56 -3.60 -7.75
N ALA A 15 -5.22 -2.33 -7.90
CA ALA A 15 -5.58 -1.53 -9.07
C ALA A 15 -4.37 -1.36 -10.02
N PRO A 16 -4.57 -1.45 -11.36
CA PRO A 16 -3.50 -1.22 -12.32
C PRO A 16 -3.12 0.27 -12.45
N ASP A 17 -4.06 1.16 -12.18
CA ASP A 17 -3.87 2.60 -12.17
C ASP A 17 -4.87 3.30 -11.24
N ILE A 18 -4.64 4.58 -10.98
CA ILE A 18 -5.42 5.40 -10.02
C ILE A 18 -6.90 5.49 -10.39
N ARG A 19 -7.27 5.35 -11.67
CA ARG A 19 -8.67 5.46 -12.12
C ARG A 19 -9.51 4.26 -11.73
N HIS A 20 -8.87 3.16 -11.33
CA HIS A 20 -9.51 1.94 -10.86
C HIS A 20 -9.57 1.87 -9.32
N LEU A 21 -9.16 2.93 -8.63
CA LEU A 21 -9.31 3.04 -7.18
C LEU A 21 -10.73 3.48 -6.81
N PRO A 22 -11.21 3.10 -5.61
CA PRO A 22 -12.45 3.65 -5.06
C PRO A 22 -12.34 5.17 -4.89
N SER A 23 -13.48 5.82 -4.64
CA SER A 23 -13.50 7.25 -4.37
C SER A 23 -12.64 7.59 -3.15
N ASP A 24 -11.79 8.61 -3.29
CA ASP A 24 -10.93 9.12 -2.24
C ASP A 24 -11.79 9.62 -1.07
N THR A 25 -11.82 8.85 0.01
CA THR A 25 -12.66 9.08 1.17
C THR A 25 -11.88 8.73 2.44
N GLY A 26 -11.92 9.63 3.42
CA GLY A 26 -11.20 9.44 4.69
C GLY A 26 -9.72 9.85 4.60
N ILE A 27 -8.85 9.08 5.24
CA ILE A 27 -7.41 9.37 5.32
C ILE A 27 -6.64 8.31 4.55
N GLU A 28 -5.79 8.72 3.61
CA GLU A 28 -4.91 7.79 2.89
C GLU A 28 -3.45 7.93 3.32
N VAL A 29 -2.77 6.79 3.47
CA VAL A 29 -1.34 6.69 3.80
C VAL A 29 -0.65 5.84 2.74
N ALA A 30 0.14 6.50 1.88
CA ALA A 30 0.88 5.83 0.82
C ALA A 30 2.32 5.49 1.24
N PHE A 31 2.71 4.22 1.07
CA PHE A 31 4.08 3.74 1.22
C PHE A 31 4.81 3.91 -0.11
N ALA A 32 5.81 4.80 -0.13
CA ALA A 32 6.69 5.03 -1.28
C ALA A 32 8.13 4.62 -0.95
N GLY A 33 8.85 4.07 -1.93
CA GLY A 33 10.23 3.61 -1.73
C GLY A 33 10.74 2.72 -2.86
N ARG A 34 12.07 2.63 -3.01
CA ARG A 34 12.73 1.93 -4.13
C ARG A 34 12.37 0.44 -4.23
N SER A 35 12.33 -0.26 -3.10
CA SER A 35 12.09 -1.71 -3.06
C SER A 35 10.65 -2.04 -2.68
N ASN A 36 10.04 -3.02 -3.36
CA ASN A 36 8.72 -3.56 -2.96
C ASN A 36 8.81 -4.39 -1.68
N ALA A 37 9.97 -5.04 -1.43
CA ALA A 37 10.20 -5.81 -0.23
C ALA A 37 10.20 -4.92 1.02
N GLY A 38 10.89 -3.78 0.97
CA GLY A 38 10.97 -2.84 2.10
C GLY A 38 9.60 -2.25 2.46
N LYS A 39 8.82 -1.82 1.47
CA LYS A 39 7.47 -1.27 1.71
C LYS A 39 6.51 -2.30 2.29
N SER A 40 6.52 -3.52 1.74
CA SER A 40 5.66 -4.60 2.21
C SER A 40 6.07 -5.04 3.62
N SER A 41 7.37 -5.08 3.92
CA SER A 41 7.87 -5.35 5.26
C SER A 41 7.42 -4.27 6.25
N ALA A 42 7.53 -2.98 5.89
CA ALA A 42 7.07 -1.88 6.74
C ALA A 42 5.56 -1.95 7.01
N LEU A 43 4.75 -2.25 5.98
CA LEU A 43 3.30 -2.44 6.14
C LEU A 43 3.01 -3.60 7.10
N ASN A 44 3.64 -4.76 6.91
CA ASN A 44 3.46 -5.94 7.75
C ASN A 44 3.88 -5.68 9.21
N THR A 45 4.95 -4.92 9.43
CA THR A 45 5.38 -4.51 10.78
C THR A 45 4.39 -3.54 11.41
N LEU A 46 3.90 -2.54 10.67
CA LEU A 46 2.94 -1.56 11.18
C LEU A 46 1.61 -2.20 11.58
N THR A 47 1.12 -3.15 10.78
CA THR A 47 -0.14 -3.85 11.05
C THR A 47 0.03 -5.06 11.95
N ASN A 48 1.27 -5.42 12.35
CA ASN A 48 1.58 -6.65 13.06
C ASN A 48 1.07 -7.92 12.35
N GLN A 49 1.03 -7.92 11.01
CA GLN A 49 0.56 -9.04 10.19
C GLN A 49 1.65 -9.50 9.21
N LYS A 50 2.17 -10.72 9.40
CA LYS A 50 3.35 -11.21 8.65
C LYS A 50 3.12 -11.42 7.15
N SER A 51 1.88 -11.61 6.71
CA SER A 51 1.55 -12.01 5.33
C SER A 51 0.52 -11.11 4.64
N LEU A 52 0.28 -9.90 5.15
CA LEU A 52 -0.70 -8.96 4.60
C LEU A 52 -0.26 -8.43 3.23
N ALA A 53 0.89 -7.77 3.16
CA ALA A 53 1.50 -7.37 1.91
C ALA A 53 2.42 -8.48 1.38
N ARG A 54 1.99 -9.11 0.28
CA ARG A 54 2.78 -10.09 -0.44
C ARG A 54 3.76 -9.41 -1.39
N THR A 55 5.03 -9.76 -1.26
CA THR A 55 6.07 -9.32 -2.19
C THR A 55 6.13 -10.31 -3.35
N SER A 56 5.76 -9.87 -4.56
CA SER A 56 5.99 -10.69 -5.75
C SER A 56 7.50 -10.71 -6.02
N LYS A 57 8.10 -11.91 -6.09
CA LYS A 57 9.53 -12.09 -6.39
C LYS A 57 9.86 -11.78 -7.86
N THR A 58 8.87 -11.73 -8.74
CA THR A 58 9.06 -11.54 -10.18
C THR A 58 9.17 -10.05 -10.51
N PRO A 59 10.34 -9.56 -10.95
CA PRO A 59 10.49 -8.17 -11.33
C PRO A 59 9.75 -7.88 -12.65
N GLY A 60 9.06 -6.75 -12.71
CA GLY A 60 8.91 -6.01 -13.98
C GLY A 60 7.70 -6.25 -14.89
N ARG A 61 6.63 -6.98 -14.51
CA ARG A 61 5.54 -7.23 -15.47
C ARG A 61 4.30 -6.33 -15.36
N THR A 62 3.86 -5.97 -14.15
CA THR A 62 2.85 -4.92 -13.92
C THR A 62 2.98 -4.45 -12.48
N GLN A 63 3.08 -3.14 -12.21
CA GLN A 63 3.05 -2.62 -10.85
C GLN A 63 1.62 -2.29 -10.49
N LEU A 64 1.01 -3.13 -9.67
CA LEU A 64 -0.30 -2.85 -9.12
C LEU A 64 -0.18 -1.94 -7.90
N ILE A 65 -1.20 -1.12 -7.70
CA ILE A 65 -1.48 -0.34 -6.51
C ILE A 65 -2.24 -1.27 -5.56
N ASN A 66 -1.63 -1.68 -4.45
CA ASN A 66 -2.31 -2.51 -3.46
C ASN A 66 -2.93 -1.62 -2.39
N LEU A 67 -4.25 -1.75 -2.21
CA LEU A 67 -5.05 -1.01 -1.25
C LEU A 67 -5.41 -1.92 -0.06
N PHE A 68 -5.22 -1.37 1.14
CA PHE A 68 -5.57 -2.02 2.40
C PHE A 68 -6.40 -1.07 3.25
N GLU A 69 -7.37 -1.59 3.99
CA GLU A 69 -8.27 -0.79 4.82
C GLU A 69 -8.09 -1.13 6.30
N VAL A 70 -7.99 -0.08 7.13
CA VAL A 70 -8.02 -0.17 8.58
C VAL A 70 -9.49 -0.03 9.04
N VAL A 71 -10.08 -1.16 9.45
CA VAL A 71 -11.53 -1.29 9.74
C VAL A 71 -12.04 -0.22 10.70
N THR A 72 -11.23 0.16 11.68
CA THR A 72 -11.66 1.05 12.78
C THR A 72 -11.60 2.53 12.40
N ALA A 73 -11.05 2.91 11.24
CA ALA A 73 -10.48 4.25 11.08
C ALA A 73 -10.87 5.03 9.82
N SER A 74 -11.58 4.43 8.84
CA SER A 74 -11.68 5.03 7.49
C SER A 74 -10.30 5.46 6.95
N VAL A 75 -9.28 4.63 7.23
CA VAL A 75 -7.90 4.85 6.80
C VAL A 75 -7.54 3.82 5.74
N TRP A 76 -7.04 4.29 4.62
CA TRP A 76 -6.52 3.48 3.54
C TRP A 76 -5.00 3.47 3.56
N LEU A 77 -4.39 2.29 3.44
CA LEU A 77 -2.96 2.12 3.29
C LEU A 77 -2.69 1.67 1.85
N THR A 78 -1.77 2.35 1.17
CA THR A 78 -1.50 2.09 -0.26
C THR A 78 -0.03 1.76 -0.47
N CYS A 79 0.27 0.67 -1.19
CA CYS A 79 1.64 0.32 -1.57
C CYS A 79 1.77 0.29 -3.10
N LEU A 80 2.62 1.17 -3.63
CA LEU A 80 2.92 1.24 -5.06
C LEU A 80 4.02 0.25 -5.43
N GLY A 81 3.77 -0.69 -6.35
CA GLY A 81 4.88 -1.35 -7.02
C GLY A 81 5.81 -0.28 -7.62
N THR A 82 7.14 -0.37 -7.45
CA THR A 82 8.05 0.70 -7.89
C THR A 82 8.57 0.53 -9.32
N VAL A 83 8.38 1.56 -10.13
CA VAL A 83 9.36 2.21 -11.02
C VAL A 83 9.21 3.68 -10.67
N MET A 84 9.95 4.08 -9.65
CA MET A 84 10.21 5.49 -9.37
C MET A 84 11.06 5.96 -10.57
N ARG A 85 10.40 6.49 -11.60
CA ARG A 85 11.10 7.19 -12.69
C ARG A 85 11.93 8.26 -11.99
N LYS A 86 13.27 8.21 -12.10
CA LYS A 86 14.13 9.33 -11.71
C LYS A 86 13.50 10.56 -12.36
N SER A 87 13.00 11.49 -11.55
CA SER A 87 12.80 12.84 -12.03
C SER A 87 14.16 13.27 -12.59
N ARG A 88 14.23 13.47 -13.91
CA ARG A 88 15.38 14.15 -14.52
C ARG A 88 15.41 15.51 -13.84
N LYS A 89 16.32 15.69 -12.88
CA LYS A 89 16.81 17.03 -12.56
C LYS A 89 17.32 17.60 -13.88
N ARG A 90 16.61 18.61 -14.39
CA ARG A 90 17.22 19.56 -15.33
C ARG A 90 18.30 20.32 -14.59
#